data_AF-A0A0C5DZ83-F1
#
_entry.id   AF-A0A0C5DZ83-F1
#
_cell.length_a   1.000
_cell.length_b   1.000
_cell.length_c   1.000
_cell.angle_alpha   90.00
_cell.angle_beta   90.00
_cell.angle_gamma   90.00
#
_symmetry.space_group_name_H-M   'P 1'
#
loop_
_entity.id
_entity.type
_entity.pdbx_description
1 polymer ?
#
loop_
_entity_poly.entity_id
_entity_poly.type
_entity_poly.pdbx_seq_one_letter_code
_entity_poly.pdbx_strand_id
1 'polypeptide(L)'
;MDYIIGGNHYSASYQDIREEHARFAGMTDKRFLRELPAALHFAVFVCWFKELPTSVVLSDEGIVHQLAHLIHLKGEPLVTARLGEIREMFNKQLRLAA
;
A
#
# COMPACT_ATOMS: atom_id res chain seq x y z
N MET A 1 0.13 -15.02 -11.67
CA MET A 1 -0.45 -15.89 -10.64
C MET A 1 -1.94 -15.91 -10.86
N ASP A 2 -2.51 -17.10 -10.99
CA ASP A 2 -3.95 -17.28 -11.13
C ASP A 2 -4.54 -17.70 -9.78
N TYR A 3 -5.70 -17.18 -9.42
CA TYR A 3 -6.38 -17.45 -8.15
C TYR A 3 -7.89 -17.43 -8.31
N ILE A 4 -8.60 -18.06 -7.37
CA ILE A 4 -10.06 -18.19 -7.40
C ILE A 4 -10.67 -17.56 -6.15
N ILE A 5 -11.67 -16.70 -6.33
CA ILE A 5 -12.48 -16.12 -5.24
C ILE A 5 -13.95 -16.33 -5.56
N GLY A 6 -14.67 -17.05 -4.69
CA GLY A 6 -16.12 -17.28 -4.86
C GLY A 6 -16.51 -17.96 -6.19
N GLY A 7 -15.62 -18.79 -6.75
CA GLY A 7 -15.82 -19.45 -8.05
C GLY A 7 -15.39 -18.63 -9.27
N ASN A 8 -14.97 -17.37 -9.09
CA ASN A 8 -14.45 -16.54 -10.17
C ASN A 8 -12.93 -16.68 -10.29
N HIS A 9 -12.43 -16.72 -11.53
CA HIS A 9 -11.01 -16.79 -11.83
C HIS A 9 -10.42 -15.40 -12.05
N TYR A 10 -9.25 -15.17 -11.45
CA TYR A 10 -8.50 -13.93 -11.56
C TYR A 10 -7.06 -14.25 -11.90
N SER A 11 -6.39 -13.30 -12.53
CA SER A 11 -4.95 -13.34 -12.76
C SER A 11 -4.29 -12.04 -12.30
N ALA A 12 -3.06 -12.16 -11.80
CA ALA A 12 -2.22 -11.04 -11.41
C ALA A 12 -0.80 -11.23 -11.95
N SER A 13 -0.29 -10.22 -12.65
CA SER A 13 1.08 -10.18 -13.14
C SER A 13 2.02 -9.72 -12.04
N TYR A 14 2.99 -10.54 -11.67
CA TYR A 14 4.01 -10.16 -10.69
C TYR A 14 4.86 -8.98 -11.18
N GLN A 15 5.09 -8.90 -12.49
CA GLN A 15 5.79 -7.79 -13.13
C GLN A 15 5.01 -6.48 -12.98
N ASP A 16 3.71 -6.50 -13.23
CA ASP A 16 2.86 -5.30 -13.16
C ASP A 16 2.81 -4.78 -11.71
N ILE A 17 2.71 -5.68 -10.72
CA ILE A 17 2.74 -5.30 -9.31
C ILE A 17 4.10 -4.66 -8.94
N ARG A 18 5.21 -5.17 -9.50
CA ARG A 18 6.55 -4.59 -9.29
C ARG A 18 6.66 -3.19 -9.89
N GLU A 19 6.18 -3.01 -11.12
CA GLU A 19 6.20 -1.72 -11.80
C GLU A 19 5.35 -0.69 -11.07
N GLU A 20 4.18 -1.11 -10.59
CA GLU A 20 3.28 -0.26 -9.81
C GLU A 20 3.88 0.12 -8.44
N HIS A 21 4.57 -0.81 -7.76
CA HIS A 21 5.35 -0.50 -6.56
C HIS A 21 6.42 0.55 -6.85
N ALA A 22 7.21 0.33 -7.91
CA ALA A 22 8.27 1.26 -8.31
C ALA A 22 7.72 2.65 -8.66
N ARG A 23 6.55 2.70 -9.31
CA ARG A 23 5.83 3.94 -9.62
C ARG A 23 5.52 4.75 -8.36
N PHE A 24 4.93 4.12 -7.33
CA PHE A 24 4.63 4.78 -6.05
C PHE A 24 5.90 5.16 -5.26
N ALA A 25 6.89 4.27 -5.23
CA ALA A 25 8.15 4.49 -4.53
C ALA A 25 8.91 5.70 -5.10
N GLY A 26 8.86 5.89 -6.42
CA GLY A 26 9.49 7.01 -7.13
C GLY A 26 8.71 8.33 -7.09
N MET A 27 7.51 8.39 -6.50
CA MET A 27 6.75 9.64 -6.40
C MET A 27 7.35 10.62 -5.39
N THR A 28 7.15 11.91 -5.64
CA THR A 28 7.28 12.93 -4.59
C THR A 28 6.13 12.80 -3.58
N ASP A 29 6.35 13.28 -2.36
CA ASP A 29 5.33 13.31 -1.30
C ASP A 29 4.04 13.99 -1.77
N LYS A 30 4.16 15.15 -2.42
CA LYS A 30 3.01 15.89 -2.97
C LYS A 30 2.21 15.05 -3.97
N ARG A 31 2.87 14.28 -4.84
CA ARG A 31 2.18 13.41 -5.80
C ARG A 31 1.56 12.20 -5.10
N PHE A 32 2.30 11.56 -4.22
CA PHE A 32 1.82 10.42 -3.45
C PHE A 32 0.56 10.76 -2.65
N LEU A 33 0.53 11.91 -1.97
CA LEU A 33 -0.63 12.40 -1.23
C LEU A 33 -1.87 12.59 -2.11
N ARG A 34 -1.70 12.96 -3.39
CA ARG A 34 -2.81 13.08 -4.36
C ARG A 34 -3.34 11.72 -4.81
N GLU A 35 -2.51 10.68 -4.75
CA GLU A 35 -2.82 9.33 -5.20
C GLU A 35 -3.09 8.35 -4.05
N LEU A 36 -3.31 8.84 -2.82
CA LEU A 36 -3.51 7.99 -1.63
C LEU A 36 -4.59 6.89 -1.79
N PRO A 37 -5.77 7.14 -2.39
CA PRO A 37 -6.74 6.06 -2.60
C PRO A 37 -6.19 4.92 -3.45
N ALA A 38 -5.40 5.24 -4.47
CA ALA A 38 -4.75 4.24 -5.31
C ALA A 38 -3.62 3.52 -4.55
N ALA A 39 -2.82 4.25 -3.78
CA ALA A 39 -1.78 3.66 -2.94
C ALA A 39 -2.37 2.72 -1.86
N LEU A 40 -3.50 3.08 -1.26
CA LEU A 40 -4.24 2.24 -0.31
C LEU A 40 -4.75 0.97 -0.99
N HIS A 41 -5.41 1.09 -2.15
CA HIS A 41 -5.88 -0.07 -2.90
C HIS A 41 -4.74 -1.02 -3.26
N PHE A 42 -3.62 -0.48 -3.76
CA PHE A 42 -2.42 -1.25 -4.03
C PHE A 42 -1.88 -1.95 -2.78
N ALA A 43 -1.78 -1.25 -1.65
CA ALA A 43 -1.30 -1.81 -0.40
C ALA A 43 -2.17 -2.97 0.09
N VAL A 44 -3.51 -2.84 0.04
CA VAL A 44 -4.44 -3.91 0.39
C VAL A 44 -4.18 -5.15 -0.47
N PHE A 45 -4.11 -4.95 -1.79
CA PHE A 45 -3.89 -6.06 -2.71
C PHE A 45 -2.54 -6.76 -2.48
N VAL A 46 -1.45 -6.00 -2.33
CA VAL A 46 -0.11 -6.57 -2.10
C VAL A 46 -0.02 -7.25 -0.73
N CYS A 47 -0.63 -6.70 0.31
CA CYS A 47 -0.66 -7.35 1.63
C CYS A 47 -1.38 -8.70 1.58
N TRP A 48 -2.51 -8.78 0.87
CA TRP A 48 -3.21 -10.05 0.62
C TRP A 48 -2.36 -11.00 -0.22
N PHE A 49 -1.78 -10.51 -1.32
CA PHE A 49 -0.93 -11.30 -2.23
C PHE A 49 0.29 -11.90 -1.53
N LYS A 50 0.86 -11.17 -0.56
CA LYS A 50 2.00 -11.61 0.25
C LYS A 50 1.60 -12.37 1.52
N GLU A 51 0.29 -12.61 1.72
CA GLU A 51 -0.26 -13.29 2.89
C GLU A 51 0.21 -12.68 4.22
N LEU A 52 0.30 -11.34 4.28
CA LEU A 52 0.76 -10.66 5.49
C LEU A 52 -0.29 -10.80 6.62
N PRO A 53 0.15 -11.02 7.89
CA PRO A 53 -0.78 -11.11 9.02
C PRO A 53 -1.61 -9.85 9.19
N THR A 54 -2.90 -9.99 9.47
CA THR A 54 -3.82 -8.85 9.65
C THR A 54 -3.37 -7.90 10.76
N SER A 55 -2.72 -8.40 11.82
CA SER A 55 -2.14 -7.56 12.89
C SER A 55 -1.02 -6.64 12.40
N VAL A 56 -0.29 -7.02 11.34
CA VAL A 56 0.76 -6.20 10.72
C VAL A 56 0.17 -5.21 9.71
N VAL A 57 -1.00 -5.50 9.16
CA VAL A 57 -1.61 -4.73 8.06
C VAL A 57 -2.64 -3.73 8.56
N LEU A 58 -3.52 -4.15 9.47
CA LEU A 58 -4.75 -3.44 9.87
C LEU A 58 -4.70 -2.81 11.27
N SER A 59 -3.72 -3.17 12.10
CA SER A 59 -3.53 -2.51 13.39
C SER A 59 -3.22 -1.03 13.21
N ASP A 60 -3.26 -0.26 14.29
CA ASP A 60 -2.94 1.16 14.28
C ASP A 60 -1.51 1.46 13.81
N GLU A 61 -0.63 0.47 13.73
CA GLU A 61 0.73 0.60 13.17
C GLU A 61 0.86 0.07 11.74
N GLY A 62 -0.16 -0.62 11.23
CA GLY A 62 -0.13 -1.28 9.94
C GLY A 62 -0.28 -0.33 8.76
N ILE A 63 0.33 -0.69 7.63
CA ILE A 63 0.39 0.20 6.45
C ILE A 63 -0.98 0.57 5.90
N VAL A 64 -1.95 -0.35 5.88
CA VAL A 64 -3.30 -0.06 5.39
C VAL A 64 -3.99 0.95 6.31
N HIS A 65 -3.82 0.80 7.63
CA HIS A 65 -4.36 1.74 8.61
C HIS A 65 -3.73 3.13 8.46
N GLN A 66 -2.40 3.20 8.37
CA GLN A 66 -1.68 4.46 8.24
C GLN A 66 -2.04 5.21 6.95
N LEU A 67 -2.21 4.50 5.83
CA LEU A 67 -2.70 5.09 4.59
C LEU A 67 -4.15 5.58 4.71
N ALA A 68 -5.02 4.84 5.42
CA ALA A 68 -6.38 5.27 5.68
C ALA A 68 -6.42 6.56 6.53
N HIS A 69 -5.55 6.69 7.54
CA HIS A 69 -5.41 7.94 8.31
C HIS A 69 -4.99 9.12 7.44
N LEU A 70 -4.04 8.95 6.51
CA LEU A 70 -3.66 10.01 5.57
C LEU A 70 -4.83 10.47 4.68
N ILE A 71 -5.79 9.60 4.40
CA ILE A 71 -7.00 9.92 3.62
C ILE A 71 -8.09 10.55 4.50
N HIS A 72 -8.29 10.03 5.70
CA HIS A 72 -9.38 10.44 6.60
C HIS A 72 -9.07 11.75 7.33
N LEU A 73 -7.82 11.94 7.77
CA LEU A 73 -7.35 13.05 8.59
C LEU A 73 -6.57 14.09 7.76
N LYS A 74 -7.03 14.36 6.54
CA LYS A 74 -6.32 15.22 5.58
C LYS A 74 -5.96 16.58 6.18
N GLY A 75 -4.67 16.88 6.16
CA GLY A 75 -4.15 18.17 6.63
C GLY A 75 -3.89 18.24 8.13
N GLU A 76 -4.13 17.17 8.88
CA GLU A 76 -3.69 17.11 10.29
C GLU A 76 -2.16 17.09 10.37
N PRO A 77 -1.54 18.05 11.11
CA PRO A 77 -0.08 18.16 11.19
C PRO A 77 0.59 16.91 11.74
N LEU A 78 -0.04 16.23 12.70
CA LEU A 78 0.50 15.01 13.32
C LEU A 78 0.61 13.84 12.33
N VAL A 79 -0.35 13.71 11.43
CA VAL A 79 -0.37 12.64 10.41
C VAL A 79 0.59 12.97 9.27
N THR A 80 0.64 14.24 8.86
CA THR A 80 1.57 14.68 7.79
C THR A 80 3.03 14.69 8.25
N ALA A 81 3.31 14.91 9.53
CA ALA A 81 4.67 14.79 10.10
C ALA A 81 5.24 13.37 9.99
N ARG A 82 4.39 12.35 9.96
CA ARG A 82 4.78 10.93 9.86
C ARG A 82 4.85 10.42 8.43
N LEU A 83 4.62 11.26 7.43
CA LEU A 83 4.57 10.84 6.03
C LEU A 83 5.85 10.11 5.59
N GLY A 84 7.02 10.57 6.04
CA GLY A 84 8.30 9.91 5.75
C GLY A 84 8.34 8.46 6.24
N GLU A 85 7.95 8.23 7.50
CA GLU A 85 7.88 6.89 8.11
C GLU A 85 6.88 5.99 7.37
N ILE A 86 5.71 6.52 7.04
CA ILE A 86 4.66 5.77 6.33
C ILE A 86 5.14 5.39 4.92
N ARG A 87 5.85 6.29 4.22
CA ARG A 87 6.45 5.99 2.91
C ARG A 87 7.55 4.95 3.00
N GLU A 88 8.39 5.00 4.03
CA GLU A 88 9.41 3.99 4.27
C GLU A 88 8.79 2.62 4.53
N MET A 89 7.76 2.56 5.38
CA MET A 89 7.00 1.34 5.64
C MET A 89 6.35 0.79 4.37
N PHE A 90 5.67 1.64 3.59
CA PHE A 90 5.12 1.30 2.29
C PHE A 90 6.17 0.66 1.38
N ASN A 91 7.32 1.33 1.24
CA ASN A 91 8.39 0.89 0.36
C ASN A 91 8.99 -0.44 0.81
N LYS A 92 9.17 -0.67 2.12
CA LYS A 92 9.75 -1.92 2.63
C LYS A 92 8.76 -3.08 2.61
N GLN A 93 7.57 -2.88 3.18
CA GLN A 93 6.59 -3.96 3.35
C GLN A 93 5.99 -4.42 2.02
N LEU A 94 5.75 -3.49 1.08
CA LEU A 94 5.10 -3.81 -0.20
C LEU A 94 6.08 -4.14 -1.33
N ARG A 95 7.39 -4.06 -1.08
CA ARG A 95 8.40 -4.45 -2.06
C ARG A 95 8.28 -5.94 -2.37
N LEU A 96 8.40 -6.24 -3.66
CA LEU A 96 8.47 -7.59 -4.19
C LEU A 96 9.95 -8.02 -4.40
N ALA A 97 10.22 -9.32 -4.31
CA ALA A 97 11.55 -9.88 -4.58
C ALA A 97 11.96 -9.61 -6.04
N ALA A 98 13.28 -9.46 -6.23
CA ALA A 98 13.92 -9.19 -7.51
C ALA A 98 13.90 -10.41 -8.45
#